data_AF-A0A7S0ML45-F1
#
_entry.id   AF-A0A7S0ML45-F1
#
_cell.length_a   1.000
_cell.length_b   1.000
_cell.length_c   1.000
_cell.angle_alpha   90.00
_cell.angle_beta   90.00
_cell.angle_gamma   90.00
#
_symmetry.space_group_name_H-M   'P 1'
#
loop_
_entity.id
_entity.type
_entity.pdbx_description
1 polymer ?
#
loop_
_entity_poly.entity_id
_entity_poly.type
_entity_poly.pdbx_seq_one_letter_code
_entity_poly.pdbx_strand_id
1 'polypeptide(L)'
;RCPATGYVGDGWSQWGSISSGGECGLAFSILPTADTGQHSGVTWYVVAYGPATIITLSTERSVAKDSPQLAWLRRTLAAVDRARTPWVIVQAHRPLYVDEPLACDATGCGNADQMRYYWHALDPLLATGGVDLVCTGHRHATQRHCAATKGRCAARAARDSTGAAVYTHPGAPVYLTIGSAGAMADDPVPGPRGTGANFTEWSAARTAYARARIDGLRLTVEVVDARSGAVLDTAVVLKPASGAAPAPSPAAVVAADDADGNAAAAAAFAVTVVVVIVAAGGAAAWAARRRAWRGWSAPQTSEEI
;
A
#
# COMPACT_ATOMS: atom_id res chain seq x y z
N ARG A 1 -26.90 -13.19 5.51
CA ARG A 1 -27.27 -11.76 5.35
C ARG A 1 -26.25 -10.95 6.14
N CYS A 2 -25.63 -9.96 5.52
CA CYS A 2 -24.80 -9.02 6.27
C CYS A 2 -25.69 -8.12 7.14
N PRO A 3 -25.38 -7.93 8.42
CA PRO A 3 -26.20 -7.11 9.29
C PRO A 3 -26.00 -5.62 8.97
N ALA A 4 -27.05 -4.82 9.15
CA ALA A 4 -27.10 -3.40 8.76
C ALA A 4 -26.29 -2.48 9.69
N THR A 5 -25.77 -2.99 10.80
CA THR A 5 -24.99 -2.25 11.81
C THR A 5 -23.54 -2.71 11.73
N GLY A 6 -22.61 -1.78 11.52
CA GLY A 6 -21.19 -2.09 11.34
C GLY A 6 -20.63 -2.99 12.45
N TYR A 7 -19.87 -4.01 12.06
CA TYR A 7 -19.28 -4.97 13.00
C TYR A 7 -17.89 -4.53 13.45
N VAL A 8 -17.68 -4.62 14.76
CA VAL A 8 -16.37 -4.83 15.37
C VAL A 8 -16.48 -6.19 16.07
N GLY A 9 -15.57 -7.13 15.78
CA GLY A 9 -15.40 -8.34 16.60
C GLY A 9 -15.85 -9.70 16.03
N ASP A 10 -16.39 -9.78 14.83
CA ASP A 10 -16.72 -11.06 14.15
C ASP A 10 -15.69 -11.48 13.08
N GLY A 11 -14.61 -10.70 12.92
CA GLY A 11 -13.55 -10.94 11.94
C GLY A 11 -13.80 -10.32 10.56
N TRP A 12 -14.94 -9.65 10.30
CA TRP A 12 -15.27 -9.08 9.00
C TRP A 12 -14.74 -7.66 8.76
N SER A 13 -14.91 -6.77 9.73
CA SER A 13 -14.27 -5.45 9.76
C SER A 13 -13.77 -5.14 11.16
N GLN A 14 -12.62 -4.48 11.27
CA GLN A 14 -12.10 -3.99 12.56
C GLN A 14 -12.58 -2.57 12.90
N TRP A 15 -13.24 -1.86 11.97
CA TRP A 15 -13.57 -0.43 12.14
C TRP A 15 -15.05 -0.15 12.42
N GLY A 16 -15.94 -1.14 12.33
CA GLY A 16 -17.36 -0.95 12.63
C GLY A 16 -18.08 0.11 11.78
N SER A 17 -17.50 0.53 10.65
CA SER A 17 -18.07 1.60 9.82
C SER A 17 -19.18 1.09 8.89
N ILE A 18 -20.07 1.99 8.49
CA ILE A 18 -21.12 1.73 7.49
C ILE A 18 -20.67 2.03 6.05
N SER A 19 -19.38 2.27 5.82
CA SER A 19 -18.84 2.75 4.52
C SER A 19 -19.10 1.78 3.35
N SER A 20 -19.28 0.49 3.63
CA SER A 20 -19.62 -0.51 2.61
C SER A 20 -21.09 -0.47 2.16
N GLY A 21 -21.97 0.31 2.82
CA GLY A 21 -23.38 0.37 2.48
C GLY A 21 -24.12 -0.97 2.55
N GLY A 22 -23.61 -1.92 3.35
CA GLY A 22 -24.15 -3.28 3.47
C GLY A 22 -23.53 -4.31 2.51
N GLU A 23 -22.57 -3.92 1.67
CA GLU A 23 -21.85 -4.84 0.78
C GLU A 23 -20.90 -5.79 1.52
N CYS A 24 -20.42 -5.41 2.71
CA CYS A 24 -19.65 -6.25 3.63
C CYS A 24 -18.49 -7.03 2.99
N GLY A 25 -17.90 -6.50 1.91
CA GLY A 25 -16.80 -7.13 1.19
C GLY A 25 -17.21 -8.31 0.29
N LEU A 26 -18.50 -8.66 0.20
CA LEU A 26 -18.97 -9.77 -0.64
C LEU A 26 -18.64 -9.55 -2.11
N ALA A 27 -18.90 -8.34 -2.62
CA ALA A 27 -18.58 -7.98 -4.00
C ALA A 27 -17.07 -8.08 -4.31
N PHE A 28 -16.22 -7.86 -3.31
CA PHE A 28 -14.76 -7.99 -3.47
C PHE A 28 -14.30 -9.44 -3.31
N SER A 29 -14.97 -10.23 -2.46
CA SER A 29 -14.63 -11.64 -2.20
C SER A 29 -14.88 -12.59 -3.37
N ILE A 30 -15.70 -12.18 -4.34
CA ILE A 30 -15.98 -12.91 -5.58
C ILE A 30 -15.03 -12.52 -6.72
N LEU A 31 -14.10 -11.59 -6.47
CA LEU A 31 -13.03 -11.30 -7.42
C LEU A 31 -11.88 -12.29 -7.15
N PRO A 32 -11.26 -12.86 -8.20
CA PRO A 32 -10.13 -13.76 -8.01
C PRO A 32 -8.98 -13.01 -7.35
N THR A 33 -8.37 -13.62 -6.32
CA THR A 33 -7.14 -13.08 -5.74
C THR A 33 -5.95 -13.44 -6.64
N ALA A 34 -4.97 -12.55 -6.71
CA ALA A 34 -3.84 -12.68 -7.64
C ALA A 34 -2.93 -13.90 -7.33
N ASP A 35 -2.99 -14.45 -6.13
CA ASP A 35 -2.16 -15.55 -5.65
C ASP A 35 -2.79 -16.94 -5.85
N THR A 36 -4.11 -17.07 -5.66
CA THR A 36 -4.81 -18.36 -5.75
C THR A 36 -5.67 -18.51 -6.99
N GLY A 37 -6.06 -17.41 -7.63
CA GLY A 37 -7.09 -17.41 -8.68
C GLY A 37 -8.45 -17.90 -8.17
N GLN A 38 -8.62 -18.07 -6.85
CA GLN A 38 -9.79 -18.64 -6.22
C GLN A 38 -10.50 -17.62 -5.34
N HIS A 39 -11.79 -17.84 -5.12
CA HIS A 39 -12.62 -17.02 -4.23
C HIS A 39 -12.42 -17.55 -2.80
N SER A 40 -11.62 -16.86 -1.98
CA SER A 40 -11.32 -17.31 -0.62
C SER A 40 -11.85 -16.37 0.46
N GLY A 41 -12.37 -15.19 0.08
CA GLY A 41 -12.71 -14.12 1.03
C GLY A 41 -11.50 -13.52 1.76
N VAL A 42 -10.28 -14.02 1.47
CA VAL A 42 -9.01 -13.48 1.94
C VAL A 42 -8.66 -12.27 1.09
N THR A 43 -8.45 -11.14 1.75
CA THR A 43 -8.24 -9.84 1.09
C THR A 43 -6.80 -9.34 1.20
N TRP A 44 -5.88 -10.21 1.64
CA TRP A 44 -4.44 -9.97 1.69
C TRP A 44 -3.71 -11.10 0.96
N TYR A 45 -2.70 -10.76 0.18
CA TYR A 45 -1.99 -11.71 -0.67
C TYR A 45 -0.61 -11.17 -1.04
N VAL A 46 0.23 -12.01 -1.63
CA VAL A 46 1.56 -11.64 -2.11
C VAL A 46 1.73 -12.07 -3.56
N VAL A 47 2.37 -11.22 -4.37
CA VAL A 47 2.76 -11.54 -5.74
C VAL A 47 4.22 -11.16 -5.97
N ALA A 48 4.91 -11.91 -6.82
CA ALA A 48 6.20 -11.51 -7.35
C ALA A 48 6.01 -10.92 -8.74
N TYR A 49 6.60 -9.76 -9.01
CA TYR A 49 6.58 -9.12 -10.32
C TYR A 49 7.95 -8.52 -10.62
N GLY A 50 8.66 -9.14 -11.57
CA GLY A 50 10.05 -8.79 -11.86
C GLY A 50 10.91 -8.87 -10.59
N PRO A 51 11.68 -7.82 -10.25
CA PRO A 51 12.54 -7.79 -9.06
C PRO A 51 11.81 -7.42 -7.76
N ALA A 52 10.47 -7.37 -7.76
CA ALA A 52 9.68 -6.94 -6.61
C ALA A 52 8.79 -8.07 -6.05
N THR A 53 8.79 -8.23 -4.73
CA THR A 53 7.70 -8.83 -3.98
C THR A 53 6.70 -7.74 -3.61
N ILE A 54 5.45 -7.89 -4.00
CA ILE A 54 4.36 -6.97 -3.69
C ILE A 54 3.41 -7.65 -2.71
N ILE A 55 3.30 -7.11 -1.51
CA ILE A 55 2.44 -7.62 -0.44
C ILE A 55 1.23 -6.69 -0.30
N THR A 56 0.03 -7.23 -0.50
CA THR A 56 -1.22 -6.50 -0.31
C THR A 56 -1.80 -6.83 1.05
N LEU A 57 -2.05 -5.81 1.87
CA LEU A 57 -2.71 -5.93 3.17
C LEU A 57 -4.15 -5.42 3.10
N SER A 58 -5.02 -6.06 3.86
CA SER A 58 -6.38 -5.61 4.09
C SER A 58 -6.46 -4.84 5.40
N THR A 59 -6.62 -3.52 5.29
CA THR A 59 -6.75 -2.62 6.44
C THR A 59 -8.12 -2.65 7.08
N GLU A 60 -9.09 -3.33 6.46
CA GLU A 60 -10.40 -3.54 7.08
C GLU A 60 -10.40 -4.77 7.99
N ARG A 61 -9.38 -5.63 7.89
CA ARG A 61 -9.27 -6.88 8.64
C ARG A 61 -8.28 -6.70 9.79
N SER A 62 -8.57 -7.34 10.93
CA SER A 62 -7.75 -7.25 12.14
C SER A 62 -6.26 -7.48 11.87
N VAL A 63 -5.42 -6.61 12.45
CA VAL A 63 -3.97 -6.80 12.56
C VAL A 63 -3.54 -6.93 14.03
N ALA A 64 -4.44 -7.39 14.90
CA ALA A 64 -4.10 -7.74 16.28
C ALA A 64 -3.01 -8.83 16.33
N LYS A 65 -2.33 -8.96 17.47
CA LYS A 65 -1.15 -9.83 17.64
C LYS A 65 -1.38 -11.28 17.19
N ASP A 66 -2.59 -11.79 17.40
CA ASP A 66 -3.08 -13.13 17.11
C ASP A 66 -3.90 -13.22 15.81
N SER A 67 -3.98 -12.13 15.03
CA SER A 67 -4.79 -12.12 13.82
C SER A 67 -4.19 -13.02 12.72
N PRO A 68 -5.03 -13.68 11.91
CA PRO A 68 -4.56 -14.49 10.78
C PRO A 68 -3.71 -13.69 9.80
N GLN A 69 -4.07 -12.44 9.53
CA GLN A 69 -3.33 -11.55 8.62
C GLN A 69 -1.96 -11.19 9.18
N LEU A 70 -1.84 -10.86 10.47
CA LEU A 70 -0.54 -10.52 11.05
C LEU A 70 0.38 -11.74 11.13
N ALA A 71 -0.17 -12.91 11.48
CA ALA A 71 0.58 -14.17 11.47
C ALA A 71 1.05 -14.56 10.06
N TRP A 72 0.19 -14.39 9.05
CA TRP A 72 0.53 -14.57 7.64
C TRP A 72 1.63 -13.61 7.20
N LEU A 73 1.50 -12.31 7.49
CA LEU A 73 2.48 -11.28 7.11
C LEU A 73 3.88 -11.59 7.66
N ARG A 74 3.97 -12.06 8.92
CA ARG A 74 5.25 -12.48 9.51
C ARG A 74 5.92 -13.58 8.71
N ARG A 75 5.17 -14.62 8.34
CA ARG A 75 5.69 -15.73 7.53
C ARG A 75 6.05 -15.27 6.12
N THR A 76 5.21 -14.46 5.50
CA THR A 76 5.44 -13.91 4.15
C THR A 76 6.72 -13.09 4.09
N LEU A 77 6.95 -12.19 5.05
CA LEU A 77 8.18 -11.38 5.10
C LEU A 77 9.43 -12.22 5.36
N ALA A 78 9.33 -13.24 6.22
CA ALA A 78 10.44 -14.15 6.48
C ALA A 78 10.79 -15.03 5.28
N ALA A 79 9.81 -15.35 4.43
CA ALA A 79 9.97 -16.20 3.25
C ALA A 79 10.40 -15.43 1.98
N VAL A 80 10.59 -14.10 2.04
CA VAL A 80 11.02 -13.34 0.85
C VAL A 80 12.44 -13.73 0.45
N ASP A 81 12.57 -14.33 -0.73
CA ASP A 81 13.86 -14.50 -1.40
C ASP A 81 14.34 -13.16 -1.96
N ARG A 82 15.20 -12.48 -1.20
CA ARG A 82 15.77 -11.18 -1.54
C ARG A 82 16.82 -11.25 -2.65
N ALA A 83 17.34 -12.42 -2.99
CA ALA A 83 18.23 -12.58 -4.14
C ALA A 83 17.43 -12.53 -5.45
N ARG A 84 16.21 -13.08 -5.45
CA ARG A 84 15.30 -13.04 -6.61
C ARG A 84 14.51 -11.75 -6.70
N THR A 85 13.92 -11.32 -5.58
CA THR A 85 13.09 -10.11 -5.49
C THR A 85 13.65 -9.19 -4.42
N PRO A 86 14.70 -8.40 -4.71
CA PRO A 86 15.34 -7.56 -3.72
C PRO A 86 14.39 -6.51 -3.14
N TRP A 87 13.42 -6.02 -3.92
CA TRP A 87 12.48 -5.00 -3.51
C TRP A 87 11.23 -5.58 -2.88
N VAL A 88 10.89 -5.14 -1.68
CA VAL A 88 9.61 -5.47 -1.04
C VAL A 88 8.76 -4.23 -0.93
N ILE A 89 7.63 -4.26 -1.63
CA ILE A 89 6.64 -3.20 -1.66
C ILE A 89 5.39 -3.70 -0.94
N VAL A 90 4.87 -2.91 -0.01
CA VAL A 90 3.60 -3.18 0.64
C VAL A 90 2.56 -2.20 0.13
N GLN A 91 1.36 -2.68 -0.15
CA GLN A 91 0.21 -1.84 -0.44
C GLN A 91 -0.93 -2.13 0.52
N ALA A 92 -1.62 -1.08 0.95
CA ALA A 92 -2.71 -1.15 1.91
C ALA A 92 -3.72 -0.03 1.62
N HIS A 93 -4.98 -0.15 2.04
CA HIS A 93 -5.95 0.93 1.80
C HIS A 93 -5.77 2.09 2.80
N ARG A 94 -5.97 1.85 4.10
CA ARG A 94 -5.83 2.87 5.15
C ARG A 94 -4.36 3.20 5.45
N PRO A 95 -3.97 4.48 5.58
CA PRO A 95 -2.60 4.88 5.80
C PRO A 95 -2.11 4.56 7.21
N LEU A 96 -0.85 4.13 7.30
CA LEU A 96 -0.10 4.09 8.55
C LEU A 96 0.43 5.50 8.89
N TYR A 97 0.76 6.29 7.86
CA TYR A 97 1.22 7.66 7.99
C TYR A 97 0.39 8.57 7.09
N VAL A 98 -0.21 9.60 7.68
CA VAL A 98 -0.87 10.68 6.94
C VAL A 98 -0.75 11.98 7.76
N ASP A 99 -0.61 13.11 7.07
CA ASP A 99 -0.57 14.45 7.67
C ASP A 99 -1.95 14.78 8.27
N GLU A 100 -2.13 14.45 9.55
CA GLU A 100 -3.31 14.73 10.36
C GLU A 100 -2.91 14.96 11.84
N PRO A 101 -3.73 15.70 12.63
CA PRO A 101 -3.47 15.87 14.04
C PRO A 101 -3.42 14.51 14.76
N LEU A 102 -2.37 14.29 15.55
CA LEU A 102 -2.25 13.07 16.37
C LEU A 102 -3.00 13.19 17.71
N ALA A 103 -3.30 14.42 18.14
CA ALA A 103 -4.10 14.67 19.32
C ALA A 103 -5.59 14.45 19.01
N CYS A 104 -6.30 13.84 19.94
CA CYS A 104 -7.74 13.79 19.88
C CYS A 104 -8.33 15.13 20.33
N ASP A 105 -9.44 15.53 19.74
CA ASP A 105 -10.22 16.68 20.17
C ASP A 105 -11.63 16.24 20.61
N ALA A 106 -12.50 17.21 20.90
CA ALA A 106 -13.88 16.96 21.32
C ALA A 106 -14.73 16.22 20.27
N THR A 107 -14.27 16.14 19.02
CA THR A 107 -14.93 15.46 17.90
C THR A 107 -14.37 14.05 17.64
N GLY A 108 -13.28 13.69 18.31
CA GLY A 108 -12.67 12.36 18.27
C GLY A 108 -11.17 12.39 17.93
N CYS A 109 -10.63 11.24 17.56
CA CYS A 109 -9.20 11.07 17.28
C CYS A 109 -8.84 11.06 15.79
N GLY A 110 -9.78 11.34 14.88
CA GLY A 110 -9.54 11.28 13.43
C GLY A 110 -8.85 9.98 13.00
N ASN A 111 -7.81 10.06 12.16
CA ASN A 111 -6.96 8.91 11.83
C ASN A 111 -5.91 8.59 12.91
N ALA A 112 -5.78 9.36 13.98
CA ALA A 112 -4.70 9.18 14.96
C ALA A 112 -4.75 7.83 15.68
N ASP A 113 -5.94 7.34 16.04
CA ASP A 113 -6.08 6.00 16.65
C ASP A 113 -5.71 4.89 15.68
N GLN A 114 -6.14 5.02 14.42
CA GLN A 114 -5.77 4.09 13.36
C GLN A 114 -4.26 4.07 13.12
N MET A 115 -3.64 5.24 13.04
CA MET A 115 -2.19 5.37 12.86
C MET A 115 -1.45 4.76 14.05
N ARG A 116 -1.82 5.10 15.30
CA ARG A 116 -1.22 4.48 16.50
C ARG A 116 -1.37 2.96 16.48
N TYR A 117 -2.55 2.46 16.15
CA TYR A 117 -2.82 1.03 16.08
C TYR A 117 -1.88 0.33 15.08
N TYR A 118 -1.72 0.90 13.87
CA TYR A 118 -0.79 0.35 12.88
C TYR A 118 0.68 0.55 13.22
N TRP A 119 1.05 1.65 13.87
CA TRP A 119 2.41 1.88 14.37
C TRP A 119 2.83 0.86 15.43
N HIS A 120 1.86 0.29 16.16
CA HIS A 120 2.10 -0.80 17.09
C HIS A 120 2.11 -2.17 16.42
N ALA A 121 1.17 -2.42 15.51
CA ALA A 121 0.96 -3.75 14.92
C ALA A 121 1.84 -4.05 13.70
N LEU A 122 1.93 -3.10 12.77
CA LEU A 122 2.51 -3.30 11.43
C LEU A 122 3.91 -2.69 11.33
N ASP A 123 4.09 -1.42 11.71
CA ASP A 123 5.34 -0.68 11.52
C ASP A 123 6.61 -1.43 11.95
N PRO A 124 6.68 -2.05 13.16
CA PRO A 124 7.88 -2.74 13.58
C PRO A 124 8.16 -3.93 12.66
N LEU A 125 7.11 -4.66 12.27
CA LEU A 125 7.21 -5.83 11.41
C LEU A 125 7.62 -5.45 9.99
N LEU A 126 7.07 -4.37 9.43
CA LEU A 126 7.44 -3.88 8.10
C LEU A 126 8.90 -3.41 8.07
N ALA A 127 9.34 -2.68 9.11
CA ALA A 127 10.72 -2.23 9.23
C ALA A 127 11.70 -3.40 9.40
N THR A 128 11.46 -4.32 10.35
CA THR A 128 12.34 -5.49 10.56
C THR A 128 12.29 -6.47 9.38
N GLY A 129 11.14 -6.54 8.71
CA GLY A 129 10.96 -7.34 7.51
C GLY A 129 11.62 -6.76 6.27
N GLY A 130 12.28 -5.59 6.37
CA GLY A 130 13.03 -4.96 5.28
C GLY A 130 12.15 -4.41 4.15
N VAL A 131 10.93 -3.98 4.45
CA VAL A 131 10.04 -3.37 3.44
C VAL A 131 10.64 -2.04 2.97
N ASP A 132 10.67 -1.82 1.67
CA ASP A 132 11.32 -0.66 1.05
C ASP A 132 10.35 0.51 0.86
N LEU A 133 9.14 0.20 0.37
CA LEU A 133 8.09 1.17 0.06
C LEU A 133 6.74 0.65 0.56
N VAL A 134 5.97 1.53 1.20
CA VAL A 134 4.58 1.29 1.58
C VAL A 134 3.69 2.30 0.86
N CYS A 135 2.78 1.82 0.02
CA CYS A 135 1.80 2.64 -0.68
C CYS A 135 0.43 2.50 0.00
N THR A 136 -0.20 3.62 0.34
CA THR A 136 -1.53 3.63 0.95
C THR A 136 -2.51 4.55 0.23
N GLY A 137 -3.80 4.33 0.42
CA GLY A 137 -4.87 5.18 -0.11
C GLY A 137 -5.67 5.82 1.01
N HIS A 138 -7.00 5.66 0.93
CA HIS A 138 -8.04 6.12 1.88
C HIS A 138 -8.17 7.63 2.02
N ARG A 139 -7.07 8.32 2.30
CA ARG A 139 -6.98 9.78 2.34
C ARG A 139 -6.85 10.29 0.92
N HIS A 140 -7.78 11.16 0.50
CA HIS A 140 -7.91 11.62 -0.87
C HIS A 140 -6.91 12.74 -1.19
N ALA A 141 -5.64 12.50 -0.87
CA ALA A 141 -4.51 13.37 -1.09
C ALA A 141 -3.30 12.55 -1.53
N THR A 142 -2.29 13.23 -2.09
CA THR A 142 -0.97 12.63 -2.26
C THR A 142 -0.02 13.17 -1.21
N GLN A 143 0.68 12.28 -0.52
CA GLN A 143 1.67 12.63 0.49
C GLN A 143 2.84 11.66 0.45
N ARG A 144 4.06 12.19 0.35
CA ARG A 144 5.28 11.42 0.57
C ARG A 144 5.82 11.73 1.95
N HIS A 145 6.14 10.68 2.68
CA HIS A 145 6.67 10.76 4.04
C HIS A 145 8.15 10.34 4.07
N CYS A 146 8.82 10.71 5.15
CA CYS A 146 10.14 10.20 5.46
C CYS A 146 10.13 8.66 5.58
N ALA A 147 11.31 8.05 5.57
CA ALA A 147 11.42 6.66 6.00
C ALA A 147 11.14 6.59 7.50
N ALA A 148 10.16 5.79 7.91
CA ALA A 148 9.57 5.91 9.24
C ALA A 148 9.29 4.55 9.90
N THR A 149 9.33 4.54 11.23
CA THR A 149 8.91 3.41 12.04
C THR A 149 8.48 3.89 13.42
N LYS A 150 7.47 3.24 14.00
CA LYS A 150 6.96 3.53 15.35
C LYS A 150 6.54 5.00 15.50
N GLY A 151 5.92 5.56 14.45
CA GLY A 151 5.46 6.94 14.42
C GLY A 151 6.56 8.01 14.34
N ARG A 152 7.80 7.64 14.01
CA ARG A 152 8.94 8.59 13.91
C ARG A 152 9.72 8.41 12.62
N CYS A 153 10.31 9.49 12.10
CA CYS A 153 11.29 9.37 11.02
C CYS A 153 12.55 8.66 11.50
N ALA A 154 12.95 7.62 10.76
CA ALA A 154 14.26 7.01 10.86
C ALA A 154 15.27 7.73 9.93
N ALA A 155 14.85 8.09 8.72
CA ALA A 155 15.67 8.83 7.76
C ALA A 155 14.81 9.75 6.90
N ARG A 156 15.36 10.93 6.55
CA ARG A 156 14.74 11.90 5.66
C ARG A 156 15.40 11.90 4.30
N ALA A 157 14.66 12.29 3.26
CA ALA A 157 15.23 12.40 1.93
C ALA A 157 16.21 13.56 1.82
N ALA A 158 17.32 13.33 1.12
CA ALA A 158 18.12 14.40 0.52
C ALA A 158 17.48 14.84 -0.81
N ARG A 159 17.87 16.00 -1.33
CA ARG A 159 17.50 16.43 -2.69
C ARG A 159 18.69 16.27 -3.62
N ASP A 160 18.49 15.63 -4.77
CA ASP A 160 19.53 15.58 -5.81
C ASP A 160 19.49 16.84 -6.71
N SER A 161 20.38 16.90 -7.70
CA SER A 161 20.48 18.03 -8.63
C SER A 161 19.25 18.23 -9.51
N THR A 162 18.37 17.23 -9.62
CA THR A 162 17.10 17.32 -10.36
C THR A 162 15.93 17.73 -9.44
N GLY A 163 16.16 17.81 -8.13
CA GLY A 163 15.14 18.07 -7.12
C GLY A 163 14.42 16.81 -6.63
N ALA A 164 14.80 15.62 -7.10
CA ALA A 164 14.21 14.37 -6.63
C ALA A 164 14.59 14.12 -5.16
N ALA A 165 13.64 13.55 -4.41
CA ALA A 165 13.87 13.10 -3.03
C ALA A 165 14.60 11.76 -3.03
N VAL A 166 15.80 11.68 -2.44
CA VAL A 166 16.63 10.48 -2.43
C VAL A 166 16.80 9.95 -1.01
N TYR A 167 16.39 8.70 -0.80
CA TYR A 167 16.59 7.93 0.43
C TYR A 167 17.72 6.92 0.22
N THR A 168 18.89 7.22 0.78
CA THR A 168 20.06 6.34 0.70
C THR A 168 20.07 5.41 1.91
N HIS A 169 19.74 4.13 1.69
CA HIS A 169 19.74 3.08 2.72
C HIS A 169 18.97 3.48 3.99
N PRO A 170 17.68 3.85 3.87
CA PRO A 170 16.95 4.50 4.95
C PRO A 170 16.75 3.65 6.21
N GLY A 171 16.99 2.34 6.16
CA GLY A 171 16.83 1.42 7.30
C GLY A 171 15.39 1.23 7.79
N ALA A 172 14.42 1.88 7.14
CA ALA A 172 12.99 1.78 7.40
C ALA A 172 12.22 2.01 6.08
N PRO A 173 10.94 1.60 6.00
CA PRO A 173 10.14 1.78 4.80
C PRO A 173 9.86 3.27 4.54
N VAL A 174 9.87 3.67 3.28
CA VAL A 174 9.34 4.96 2.83
C VAL A 174 7.83 4.83 2.62
N TYR A 175 7.05 5.82 3.07
CA TYR A 175 5.59 5.79 2.94
C TYR A 175 5.10 6.79 1.89
N LEU A 176 4.20 6.34 1.03
CA LEU A 176 3.50 7.15 0.04
C LEU A 176 1.99 6.95 0.18
N THR A 177 1.28 8.00 0.60
CA THR A 177 -0.18 8.05 0.49
C THR A 177 -0.53 8.55 -0.91
N ILE A 178 -1.23 7.74 -1.71
CA ILE A 178 -1.64 8.01 -3.09
C ILE A 178 -3.15 7.73 -3.27
N GLY A 179 -3.99 8.28 -2.38
CA GLY A 179 -5.44 8.06 -2.39
C GLY A 179 -6.22 9.04 -3.28
N SER A 180 -5.55 9.86 -4.09
CA SER A 180 -6.15 10.95 -4.85
C SER A 180 -6.56 10.60 -6.29
N ALA A 181 -6.73 9.33 -6.64
CA ALA A 181 -6.95 8.90 -8.02
C ALA A 181 -8.30 9.33 -8.66
N GLY A 182 -9.26 9.87 -7.89
CA GLY A 182 -10.51 10.38 -8.49
C GLY A 182 -11.70 10.64 -7.55
N ALA A 183 -11.69 10.14 -6.32
CA ALA A 183 -12.67 10.54 -5.32
C ALA A 183 -12.51 12.04 -4.99
N MET A 184 -13.57 12.67 -4.47
CA MET A 184 -13.53 14.08 -4.07
C MET A 184 -12.34 14.30 -3.15
N ALA A 185 -11.45 15.22 -3.53
CA ALA A 185 -10.27 15.52 -2.73
C ALA A 185 -10.70 15.90 -1.32
N ASP A 186 -10.01 15.36 -0.31
CA ASP A 186 -10.13 15.90 1.03
C ASP A 186 -9.67 17.36 0.98
N ASP A 187 -10.27 18.24 1.78
CA ASP A 187 -9.84 19.63 1.86
C ASP A 187 -8.32 19.66 2.01
N PRO A 188 -7.60 20.44 1.18
CA PRO A 188 -6.15 20.51 1.25
C PRO A 188 -5.78 20.90 2.66
N VAL A 189 -5.06 20.01 3.36
CA VAL A 189 -4.48 20.41 4.63
C VAL A 189 -3.52 21.56 4.32
N PRO A 190 -3.72 22.78 4.86
CA PRO A 190 -3.00 23.95 4.36
C PRO A 190 -1.48 23.80 4.50
N GLY A 191 -0.77 23.83 3.37
CA GLY A 191 0.69 23.95 3.29
C GLY A 191 1.47 22.63 3.39
N PRO A 192 2.81 22.67 3.17
CA PRO A 192 3.70 21.51 3.25
C PRO A 192 3.88 20.93 4.66
N ARG A 193 3.08 21.38 5.63
CA ARG A 193 3.08 20.98 7.06
C ARG A 193 1.67 21.04 7.63
N GLY A 194 0.70 20.53 6.90
CA GLY A 194 -0.69 20.59 7.28
C GLY A 194 -0.95 19.72 8.51
N THR A 195 -0.92 20.33 9.71
CA THR A 195 -1.09 19.78 11.08
C THR A 195 0.20 19.58 11.88
N GLY A 196 1.38 19.77 11.27
CA GLY A 196 2.66 19.71 11.96
C GLY A 196 3.20 18.30 12.21
N ALA A 197 2.68 17.29 11.51
CA ALA A 197 3.17 15.93 11.64
C ALA A 197 4.59 15.82 11.08
N ASN A 198 5.57 15.53 11.95
CA ASN A 198 7.00 15.55 11.64
C ASN A 198 7.47 14.38 10.75
N PHE A 199 6.60 13.82 9.92
CA PHE A 199 6.96 12.74 8.98
C PHE A 199 6.62 13.06 7.52
N THR A 200 5.75 14.03 7.23
CA THR A 200 5.43 14.44 5.85
C THR A 200 6.59 15.25 5.26
N GLU A 201 7.01 14.91 4.04
CA GLU A 201 8.11 15.58 3.31
C GLU A 201 7.65 16.31 2.06
N TRP A 202 6.54 15.87 1.48
CA TRP A 202 5.89 16.50 0.35
C TRP A 202 4.42 16.11 0.29
N SER A 203 3.57 17.01 -0.17
CA SER A 203 2.14 16.75 -0.34
C SER A 203 1.55 17.56 -1.48
N ALA A 204 0.51 17.00 -2.12
CA ALA A 204 -0.27 17.68 -3.12
C ALA A 204 -1.76 17.29 -3.04
N ALA A 205 -2.63 18.27 -3.23
CA ALA A 205 -4.06 18.08 -3.44
C ALA A 205 -4.35 18.13 -4.96
N ARG A 206 -4.00 17.03 -5.65
CA ARG A 206 -4.20 16.86 -7.09
C ARG A 206 -4.72 15.47 -7.36
N THR A 207 -5.54 15.34 -8.40
CA THR A 207 -5.89 14.01 -8.93
C THR A 207 -4.63 13.40 -9.52
N ALA A 208 -4.10 12.35 -8.91
CA ALA A 208 -2.80 11.80 -9.27
C ALA A 208 -2.75 10.28 -9.08
N TYR A 209 -1.80 9.65 -9.75
CA TYR A 209 -1.44 8.24 -9.57
C TYR A 209 0.08 8.12 -9.40
N ALA A 210 0.54 6.97 -8.91
CA ALA A 210 1.97 6.68 -8.77
C ALA A 210 2.41 5.60 -9.78
N ARG A 211 3.62 5.77 -10.32
CA ARG A 211 4.31 4.71 -11.05
C ARG A 211 5.68 4.47 -10.43
N ALA A 212 6.02 3.21 -10.24
CA ALA A 212 7.30 2.78 -9.71
C ALA A 212 8.13 2.13 -10.83
N ARG A 213 9.42 2.43 -10.87
CA ARG A 213 10.40 1.83 -11.78
C ARG A 213 11.57 1.31 -10.96
N ILE A 214 11.93 0.05 -11.20
CA ILE A 214 13.08 -0.58 -10.55
C ILE A 214 14.17 -0.80 -11.57
N ASP A 215 15.37 -0.29 -11.29
CA ASP A 215 16.60 -0.58 -12.04
C ASP A 215 17.68 -1.06 -11.06
N GLY A 216 17.85 -2.38 -10.94
CA GLY A 216 18.79 -2.98 -10.00
C GLY A 216 18.55 -2.54 -8.55
N LEU A 217 19.48 -1.77 -7.98
CA LEU A 217 19.45 -1.26 -6.61
C LEU A 217 18.84 0.15 -6.48
N ARG A 218 18.15 0.63 -7.53
CA ARG A 218 17.37 1.87 -7.52
C ARG A 218 15.88 1.61 -7.72
N LEU A 219 15.06 2.05 -6.77
CA LEU A 219 13.60 2.16 -6.91
C LEU A 219 13.23 3.63 -7.07
N THR A 220 12.68 4.00 -8.22
CA THR A 220 12.17 5.34 -8.49
C THR A 220 10.65 5.33 -8.46
N VAL A 221 10.04 6.24 -7.71
CA VAL A 221 8.58 6.41 -7.64
C VAL A 221 8.25 7.83 -8.08
N GLU A 222 7.38 7.94 -9.07
CA GLU A 222 6.90 9.23 -9.58
C GLU A 222 5.41 9.37 -9.29
N VAL A 223 5.05 10.52 -8.72
CA VAL A 223 3.65 10.96 -8.62
C VAL A 223 3.33 11.74 -9.88
N VAL A 224 2.31 11.30 -10.62
CA VAL A 224 1.91 11.88 -11.90
C VAL A 224 0.52 12.46 -11.77
N ASP A 225 0.37 13.72 -12.16
CA ASP A 225 -0.93 14.38 -12.27
C ASP A 225 -1.76 13.69 -13.36
N ALA A 226 -2.94 13.19 -12.98
CA ALA A 226 -3.77 12.37 -13.86
C ALA A 226 -4.39 13.16 -15.02
N ARG A 227 -4.44 14.51 -14.93
CA ARG A 227 -5.05 15.37 -15.96
C ARG A 227 -4.03 15.83 -17.00
N SER A 228 -2.87 16.29 -16.51
CA SER A 228 -1.83 16.89 -17.35
C SER A 228 -0.73 15.91 -17.76
N GLY A 229 -0.58 14.79 -17.04
CA GLY A 229 0.54 13.86 -17.21
C GLY A 229 1.87 14.39 -16.66
N ALA A 230 1.88 15.56 -16.01
CA ALA A 230 3.09 16.13 -15.42
C ALA A 230 3.52 15.33 -14.18
N VAL A 231 4.83 15.14 -14.02
CA VAL A 231 5.41 14.59 -12.79
C VAL A 231 5.39 15.68 -11.71
N LEU A 232 4.70 15.39 -10.60
CA LEU A 232 4.52 16.32 -9.48
C LEU A 232 5.60 16.17 -8.40
N ASP A 233 6.08 14.96 -8.18
CA ASP A 233 7.16 14.63 -7.25
C ASP A 233 7.84 13.33 -7.68
N THR A 234 9.14 13.25 -7.42
CA THR A 234 9.97 12.06 -7.68
C THR A 234 10.69 11.67 -6.41
N ALA A 235 10.55 10.40 -6.03
CA ALA A 235 11.23 9.78 -4.91
C ALA A 235 12.13 8.64 -5.41
N VAL A 236 13.29 8.48 -4.80
CA VAL A 236 14.26 7.44 -5.13
C VAL A 236 14.69 6.76 -3.85
N VAL A 237 14.55 5.44 -3.78
CA VAL A 237 15.10 4.61 -2.70
C VAL A 237 16.28 3.84 -3.26
N LEU A 238 17.41 3.90 -2.56
CA LEU A 238 18.64 3.20 -2.94
C LEU A 238 18.97 2.10 -1.94
N LYS A 239 19.19 0.89 -2.44
CA LYS A 239 19.72 -0.23 -1.67
C LYS A 239 21.26 -0.24 -1.69
N PRO A 240 21.91 -0.73 -0.61
CA PRO A 240 23.36 -0.81 -0.59
C PRO A 240 23.83 -1.83 -1.62
N ALA A 241 24.99 -1.58 -2.23
CA ALA A 241 25.68 -2.61 -3.00
C ALA A 241 25.89 -3.84 -2.10
N SER A 242 25.72 -5.04 -2.66
CA SER A 242 25.89 -6.30 -1.92
C SER A 242 27.23 -6.31 -1.20
N GLY A 243 27.17 -6.26 0.14
CA GLY A 243 28.29 -6.02 1.04
C GLY A 243 27.90 -5.26 2.33
N ALA A 244 26.72 -4.61 2.35
CA ALA A 244 26.25 -3.82 3.50
C ALA A 244 24.75 -4.01 3.84
N ALA A 245 24.24 -5.24 3.76
CA ALA A 245 22.95 -5.55 4.40
C ALA A 245 23.18 -5.74 5.91
N PRO A 246 22.49 -5.02 6.81
CA PRO A 246 22.47 -5.39 8.22
C PRO A 246 21.83 -6.77 8.32
N ALA A 247 22.54 -7.72 8.94
CA ALA A 247 22.00 -9.04 9.23
C ALA A 247 20.67 -8.89 9.99
N PRO A 248 19.63 -9.69 9.69
CA PRO A 248 18.48 -9.77 10.57
C PRO A 248 18.98 -10.18 11.96
N SER A 249 18.61 -9.42 13.00
CA SER A 249 18.92 -9.77 14.38
C SER A 249 18.39 -11.18 14.68
N PRO A 250 19.19 -12.06 15.30
CA PRO A 250 18.81 -13.45 15.52
C PRO A 250 17.82 -13.53 16.68
N ALA A 251 16.53 -13.44 16.37
CA ALA A 251 15.48 -13.86 17.28
C ALA A 251 14.31 -14.42 16.44
N ALA A 252 14.25 -15.76 16.41
CA ALA A 252 13.26 -16.63 15.76
C ALA A 252 13.66 -17.19 14.39
N VAL A 253 14.74 -17.98 14.36
CA VAL A 253 14.93 -19.03 13.36
C VAL A 253 14.20 -20.26 13.86
N VAL A 254 13.05 -20.58 13.26
CA VAL A 254 12.56 -21.96 13.24
C VAL A 254 12.86 -22.43 11.83
N ALA A 255 13.75 -23.42 11.75
CA ALA A 255 14.28 -23.95 10.52
C ALA A 255 13.17 -24.50 9.61
N ALA A 256 13.28 -24.20 8.32
CA ALA A 256 12.85 -25.11 7.27
C ALA A 256 14.07 -25.32 6.38
N ASP A 257 14.65 -26.51 6.47
CA ASP A 257 15.58 -27.04 5.48
C ASP A 257 14.88 -27.10 4.13
N ASP A 258 15.55 -26.63 3.09
CA ASP A 258 15.93 -27.48 1.97
C ASP A 258 16.89 -26.73 1.04
N ALA A 259 17.94 -27.46 0.66
CA ALA A 259 19.01 -27.01 -0.21
C ALA A 259 18.54 -26.92 -1.67
N ASP A 260 19.00 -25.90 -2.38
CA ASP A 260 19.86 -26.10 -3.56
C ASP A 260 20.39 -24.75 -4.05
N GLY A 261 21.71 -24.73 -4.27
CA GLY A 261 22.44 -23.57 -4.72
C GLY A 261 22.23 -23.29 -6.20
N ASN A 262 22.02 -22.01 -6.52
CA ASN A 262 22.68 -21.38 -7.66
C ASN A 262 22.61 -19.86 -7.52
N ALA A 263 23.78 -19.22 -7.45
CA ALA A 263 23.91 -17.77 -7.54
C ALA A 263 23.64 -17.34 -9.00
N ALA A 264 22.45 -16.82 -9.26
CA ALA A 264 22.14 -16.18 -10.53
C ALA A 264 22.51 -14.69 -10.46
N ALA A 265 23.40 -14.25 -11.34
CA ALA A 265 23.71 -12.84 -11.54
C ALA A 265 22.45 -12.08 -11.98
N ALA A 266 22.08 -11.04 -11.22
CA ALA A 266 20.93 -10.19 -11.52
C ALA A 266 21.18 -9.38 -12.79
N ALA A 267 20.60 -9.81 -13.92
CA ALA A 267 20.51 -8.99 -15.12
C ALA A 267 19.57 -7.79 -14.86
N ALA A 268 20.02 -6.59 -15.19
CA ALA A 268 19.28 -5.35 -15.00
C ALA A 268 18.12 -5.26 -16.00
N PHE A 269 16.93 -5.70 -15.59
CA PHE A 269 15.68 -5.41 -16.30
C PHE A 269 14.99 -4.23 -15.61
N ALA A 270 14.69 -3.17 -16.39
CA ALA A 270 13.84 -2.09 -15.92
C ALA A 270 12.39 -2.57 -15.91
N VAL A 271 11.76 -2.62 -14.72
CA VAL A 271 10.37 -3.05 -14.57
C VAL A 271 9.54 -1.87 -14.08
N THR A 272 8.48 -1.53 -14.81
CA THR A 272 7.49 -0.53 -14.40
C THR A 272 6.30 -1.22 -13.72
N VAL A 273 6.02 -0.83 -12.48
CA VAL A 273 4.83 -1.21 -11.72
C VAL A 273 3.96 0.03 -11.59
N VAL A 274 2.75 -0.02 -12.16
CA VAL A 274 1.74 1.03 -11.97
C VAL A 274 0.93 0.66 -10.73
N VAL A 275 1.03 1.49 -9.67
CA VAL A 275 0.29 1.27 -8.42
C VAL A 275 -0.95 2.15 -8.46
N VAL A 276 -2.11 1.54 -8.72
CA VAL A 276 -3.42 2.19 -8.62
C VAL A 276 -4.15 1.63 -7.40
N ILE A 277 -4.24 2.42 -6.34
CA ILE A 277 -5.09 2.09 -5.18
C ILE A 277 -6.46 2.68 -5.46
N VAL A 278 -7.38 1.83 -5.94
CA VAL A 278 -8.76 2.23 -6.21
C VAL A 278 -9.51 2.37 -4.89
N ALA A 279 -10.03 3.56 -4.59
CA ALA A 279 -11.08 3.73 -3.59
C ALA A 279 -12.43 3.36 -4.24
N ALA A 280 -13.09 2.31 -3.75
CA ALA A 280 -14.46 2.01 -4.15
C ALA A 280 -15.38 3.09 -3.56
N GLY A 281 -15.75 4.07 -4.39
CA GLY A 281 -16.82 5.02 -4.07
C GLY A 281 -18.15 4.30 -3.97
N GLY A 282 -18.90 4.57 -2.89
CA GLY A 282 -20.15 3.92 -2.56
C GLY A 282 -21.23 3.95 -3.65
N ALA A 283 -22.18 3.03 -3.51
CA ALA A 283 -23.25 2.63 -4.43
C ALA A 283 -24.07 3.72 -5.18
N ALA A 284 -23.89 5.01 -4.86
CA ALA A 284 -24.57 6.10 -5.54
C ALA A 284 -24.16 6.28 -7.02
N ALA A 285 -22.94 5.91 -7.41
CA ALA A 285 -22.47 6.05 -8.79
C ALA A 285 -23.04 4.98 -9.74
N TRP A 286 -23.51 3.84 -9.23
CA TRP A 286 -24.02 2.73 -10.05
C TRP A 286 -25.46 2.95 -10.53
N ALA A 287 -26.28 3.69 -9.76
CA ALA A 287 -27.66 4.00 -10.12
C ALA A 287 -27.79 4.98 -11.30
N ALA A 288 -26.82 5.89 -11.48
CA ALA A 288 -26.85 6.88 -12.55
C ALA A 288 -26.56 6.29 -13.95
N ARG A 289 -25.84 5.17 -14.03
CA ARG A 289 -25.41 4.56 -15.31
C ARG A 289 -26.39 3.56 -15.93
N ARG A 290 -27.44 3.14 -15.21
CA ARG A 290 -28.47 2.23 -15.77
C ARG A 290 -29.32 2.84 -16.88
N ARG A 291 -29.37 4.17 -17.01
CA ARG A 291 -30.15 4.83 -18.07
C ARG A 291 -29.46 4.84 -19.44
N ALA A 292 -28.13 4.62 -19.50
CA ALA A 292 -27.37 4.67 -20.74
C ALA A 292 -27.17 3.29 -21.42
N TRP A 293 -27.64 2.21 -20.81
CA TRP A 293 -27.41 0.81 -21.24
C TRP A 293 -28.66 0.12 -21.81
N ARG A 294 -29.60 0.87 -22.39
CA ARG A 294 -30.79 0.33 -23.09
C ARG A 294 -30.61 0.18 -24.60
N GLY A 295 -29.41 0.36 -25.14
CA GLY A 295 -29.16 0.40 -26.59
C GLY A 295 -28.24 -0.68 -27.16
N TRP A 296 -27.80 -1.66 -26.37
CA TRP A 296 -26.88 -2.70 -26.87
C TRP A 296 -27.62 -4.02 -27.09
N SER A 297 -28.07 -4.23 -28.32
CA SER A 297 -28.49 -5.53 -28.83
C SER A 297 -27.25 -6.34 -29.22
N ALA A 298 -27.09 -7.51 -28.60
CA ALA A 298 -26.02 -8.46 -28.93
C ALA A 298 -26.14 -8.93 -30.40
N PRO A 299 -25.03 -9.10 -31.14
CA PRO A 299 -25.08 -9.70 -32.46
C PRO A 299 -25.44 -11.18 -32.36
N GLN A 300 -26.43 -11.59 -33.16
CA GLN A 300 -26.82 -12.99 -33.35
C GLN A 300 -25.67 -13.76 -34.00
N THR A 301 -25.19 -14.81 -33.35
CA THR A 301 -24.37 -15.84 -33.99
C THR A 301 -25.30 -16.86 -34.64
N SER A 302 -25.25 -16.92 -35.96
CA SER A 302 -25.88 -17.95 -36.79
C SER A 302 -25.21 -19.32 -36.58
N GLU A 303 -26.01 -20.36 -36.82
CA GLU A 303 -25.77 -21.79 -36.60
C GLU A 303 -24.62 -22.43 -37.42
N GLU A 304 -24.12 -23.52 -36.83
CA GLU A 304 -23.66 -24.80 -37.39
C GLU A 304 -22.63 -24.91 -38.56
N ILE A 305 -21.60 -25.72 -38.26
CA ILE A 305 -20.53 -26.35 -39.07
C ILE A 305 -19.37 -25.45 -39.51
#